data_AF-A0A9Q0BHF5-F1
#
_entry.id   AF-A0A9Q0BHF5-F1
#
_cell.length_a   1.000
_cell.length_b   1.000
_cell.length_c   1.000
_cell.angle_alpha   90.00
_cell.angle_beta   90.00
_cell.angle_gamma   90.00
#
_symmetry.space_group_name_H-M   'P 1'
#
loop_
_entity.id
_entity.type
_entity.pdbx_description
1 polymer ?
#
loop_
_entity_poly.entity_id
_entity_poly.type
_entity_poly.pdbx_seq_one_letter_code
_entity_poly.pdbx_strand_id
1 'polypeptide(L)'
;MLAAIHINEDPHKLTLNDHAPSHPRFQTLWAEMRVLQASGVKVMGMLGGAAKGSFTRLDGSQDQFERYYAPLHALIKERHLDGMDLDVEEEMSLNGIIRLIDRLRADFGSSFIITLAPVATALVDFTKNISGFNYEELEVMRGKDIAWYNTQWYCGWGDFSNPILFEWTVFKGWPLDKLVVGLVTSPANGSGFISMDLVGQSLTLLTARYGGFGGVMGWEYFNSLPGGEARPWEWAQGMTQLMRKHSTGTTAKKKVVEIDGSWHAHVPKDFEYYSDESDADS
;
A
#
# COMPACT_ATOMS: atom_id res chain seq x y z
N MET A 1 2.71 -4.88 -11.55
CA MET A 1 1.99 -3.60 -11.67
C MET A 1 2.43 -2.93 -12.96
N LEU A 2 1.52 -2.26 -13.67
CA LEU A 2 1.81 -1.50 -14.87
C LEU A 2 1.91 -0.01 -14.53
N ALA A 3 3.08 0.58 -14.75
CA ALA A 3 3.31 1.98 -14.46
C ALA A 3 3.97 2.72 -15.65
N ALA A 4 3.85 4.04 -15.73
CA ALA A 4 2.94 4.90 -14.98
C ALA A 4 1.80 5.38 -15.90
N ILE A 5 0.56 5.38 -15.41
CA ILE A 5 -0.60 5.97 -16.10
C ILE A 5 -0.69 7.44 -15.69
N HIS A 6 -0.75 8.33 -16.66
CA HIS A 6 -0.86 9.78 -16.43
C HIS A 6 -2.15 10.34 -17.00
N ILE A 7 -2.83 11.16 -16.20
CA ILE A 7 -3.92 12.02 -16.66
C ILE A 7 -3.31 13.36 -17.07
N ASN A 8 -3.33 13.62 -18.38
CA ASN A 8 -2.76 14.84 -18.98
C ASN A 8 -3.77 16.01 -18.98
N GLU A 9 -3.33 17.19 -19.43
CA GLU A 9 -4.19 18.39 -19.52
C GLU A 9 -5.44 18.18 -20.37
N ASP A 10 -5.30 17.43 -21.46
CA ASP A 10 -6.41 16.97 -22.26
C ASP A 10 -6.96 15.67 -21.63
N PRO A 11 -8.19 15.66 -21.08
CA PRO A 11 -8.75 14.50 -20.39
C PRO A 11 -8.74 13.23 -21.24
N HIS A 12 -8.87 13.36 -22.56
CA HIS A 12 -8.95 12.21 -23.47
C HIS A 12 -7.58 11.69 -23.92
N LYS A 13 -6.49 12.34 -23.51
CA LYS A 13 -5.12 11.95 -23.86
C LYS A 13 -4.41 11.33 -22.67
N LEU A 14 -5.00 10.31 -22.05
CA LEU A 14 -4.26 9.49 -21.09
C LEU A 14 -2.99 8.94 -21.75
N THR A 15 -1.90 8.88 -21.00
CA THR A 15 -0.70 8.18 -21.43
C THR A 15 -0.33 7.09 -20.44
N LEU A 16 0.20 6.01 -20.97
CA LEU A 16 1.03 5.06 -20.25
C LEU A 16 2.47 5.44 -20.57
N ASN A 17 3.18 6.00 -19.59
CA ASN A 17 4.43 6.72 -19.80
C ASN A 17 4.21 7.82 -20.86
N ASP A 18 4.93 7.77 -21.99
CA ASP A 18 4.88 8.80 -23.02
C ASP A 18 3.84 8.56 -24.13
N HIS A 19 3.14 7.42 -24.12
CA HIS A 19 2.27 7.04 -25.24
C HIS A 19 0.85 6.72 -24.78
N ALA A 20 -0.13 6.93 -25.65
CA ALA A 20 -1.50 6.49 -25.37
C ALA A 20 -1.53 4.98 -25.04
N PRO A 21 -2.35 4.51 -24.08
CA PRO A 21 -2.45 3.09 -23.74
C PRO A 21 -2.82 2.17 -24.93
N SER A 22 -3.52 2.71 -25.93
CA SER A 22 -3.88 2.00 -27.17
C SER A 22 -2.77 1.96 -28.22
N HIS A 23 -1.64 2.63 -28.00
CA HIS A 23 -0.54 2.71 -28.95
C HIS A 23 -0.01 1.31 -29.32
N PRO A 24 0.27 1.02 -30.61
CA PRO A 24 0.67 -0.33 -31.06
C PRO A 24 1.87 -0.93 -30.31
N ARG A 25 2.77 -0.10 -29.78
CA ARG A 25 3.91 -0.54 -28.97
C ARG A 25 3.53 -1.36 -27.74
N PHE A 26 2.33 -1.14 -27.20
CA PHE A 26 1.83 -1.86 -26.02
C PHE A 26 1.03 -3.11 -26.39
N GLN A 27 0.95 -3.50 -27.66
CA GLN A 27 0.23 -4.72 -28.07
C GLN A 27 0.76 -5.96 -27.36
N THR A 28 2.09 -6.16 -27.34
CA THR A 28 2.72 -7.27 -26.63
C THR A 28 2.45 -7.20 -25.12
N LEU A 29 2.62 -6.02 -24.51
CA LEU A 29 2.35 -5.78 -23.10
C LEU A 29 0.93 -6.22 -22.70
N TRP A 30 -0.10 -5.77 -23.43
CA TRP A 30 -1.49 -6.12 -23.14
C TRP A 30 -1.82 -7.60 -23.42
N ALA A 31 -1.10 -8.24 -24.34
CA ALA A 31 -1.24 -9.67 -24.56
C ALA A 31 -0.64 -10.48 -23.40
N GLU A 32 0.56 -10.14 -22.95
CA GLU A 32 1.25 -10.81 -21.85
C GLU A 32 0.55 -10.60 -20.51
N MET A 33 -0.05 -9.44 -20.27
CA MET A 33 -0.86 -9.20 -19.07
C MET A 33 -2.02 -10.17 -18.93
N ARG A 34 -2.71 -10.48 -20.03
CA ARG A 34 -3.79 -11.46 -20.02
C ARG A 34 -3.27 -12.86 -19.68
N VAL A 35 -2.06 -13.21 -20.11
CA VAL A 35 -1.40 -14.47 -19.74
C VAL A 35 -1.07 -14.51 -18.24
N LEU A 36 -0.58 -13.40 -17.67
CA LEU A 36 -0.31 -13.28 -16.24
C LEU A 36 -1.60 -13.43 -15.41
N GLN A 37 -2.67 -12.75 -15.82
CA GLN A 37 -3.98 -12.87 -15.18
C GLN A 37 -4.54 -14.29 -15.25
N ALA A 38 -4.44 -14.95 -16.41
CA ALA A 38 -4.84 -16.34 -16.57
C ALA A 38 -4.00 -17.30 -15.69
N SER A 39 -2.78 -16.90 -15.32
CA SER A 39 -1.91 -17.64 -14.39
C SER A 39 -2.16 -17.32 -12.91
N GLY A 40 -3.19 -16.53 -12.59
CA GLY A 40 -3.55 -16.15 -11.23
C GLY A 40 -2.81 -14.92 -10.68
N VAL A 41 -1.96 -14.27 -11.47
CA VAL A 41 -1.29 -13.03 -11.06
C VAL A 41 -2.23 -11.85 -11.25
N LYS A 42 -2.39 -11.02 -10.22
CA LYS A 42 -3.17 -9.79 -10.31
C LYS A 42 -2.42 -8.72 -11.10
N VAL A 43 -3.05 -8.17 -12.13
CA VAL A 43 -2.49 -7.10 -12.95
C VAL A 43 -3.20 -5.80 -12.64
N MET A 44 -2.48 -4.90 -11.96
CA MET A 44 -2.95 -3.58 -11.57
C MET A 44 -2.24 -2.50 -12.39
N GLY A 45 -2.92 -1.37 -12.62
CA GLY A 45 -2.29 -0.14 -13.08
C GLY A 45 -1.74 0.67 -11.91
N MET A 46 -0.80 1.57 -12.17
CA MET A 46 -0.33 2.61 -11.24
C MET A 46 -0.66 3.96 -11.84
N LEU A 47 -1.41 4.79 -11.12
CA LEU A 47 -1.78 6.14 -11.52
C LEU A 47 -0.82 7.15 -10.87
N GLY A 48 -0.31 8.09 -11.66
CA GLY A 48 0.49 9.21 -11.18
C GLY A 48 1.99 8.92 -11.11
N GLY A 49 2.54 8.87 -9.90
CA GLY A 49 3.98 8.84 -9.63
C GLY A 49 4.66 10.19 -9.78
N ALA A 50 6.00 10.17 -9.91
CA ALA A 50 6.84 11.37 -9.93
C ALA A 50 6.44 12.44 -10.98
N ALA A 51 5.82 12.03 -12.09
CA ALA A 51 5.27 12.95 -13.09
C ALA A 51 3.92 13.53 -12.62
N LYS A 52 3.98 14.74 -12.07
CA LYS A 52 2.86 15.45 -11.44
C LYS A 52 1.72 15.80 -12.42
N GLY A 53 0.54 15.97 -11.85
CA GLY A 53 -0.65 16.60 -12.40
C GLY A 53 -1.87 15.70 -12.45
N SER A 54 -1.70 14.38 -12.28
CA SER A 54 -2.82 13.44 -12.36
C SER A 54 -3.82 13.64 -11.22
N PHE A 55 -3.31 13.80 -9.99
CA PHE A 55 -4.14 13.98 -8.80
C PHE A 55 -4.66 15.40 -8.69
N THR A 56 -3.88 16.42 -9.07
CA THR A 56 -4.39 17.80 -9.17
C THR A 56 -5.61 17.89 -10.08
N ARG A 57 -5.61 17.16 -11.21
CA ARG A 57 -6.76 17.12 -12.15
C ARG A 57 -7.98 16.42 -11.54
N LEU A 58 -7.77 15.47 -10.63
CA LEU A 58 -8.83 14.76 -9.91
C LEU A 58 -9.28 15.46 -8.61
N ASP A 59 -8.61 16.53 -8.18
CA ASP A 59 -8.89 17.23 -6.91
C ASP A 59 -9.74 18.51 -7.07
N GLY A 60 -10.34 18.71 -8.25
CA GLY A 60 -11.19 19.86 -8.54
C GLY A 60 -12.68 19.68 -8.18
N SER A 61 -13.53 20.46 -8.84
CA SER A 61 -14.99 20.34 -8.75
C SER A 61 -15.49 18.96 -9.21
N GLN A 62 -16.75 18.62 -8.93
CA GLN A 62 -17.34 17.36 -9.41
C GLN A 62 -17.28 17.23 -10.94
N ASP A 63 -17.63 18.30 -11.67
CA ASP A 63 -17.61 18.29 -13.14
C ASP A 63 -16.20 18.09 -13.70
N GLN A 64 -15.19 18.69 -13.05
CA GLN A 64 -13.80 18.47 -13.40
C GLN A 64 -13.40 17.02 -13.13
N PHE A 65 -13.74 16.50 -11.95
CA PHE A 65 -13.46 15.13 -11.57
C PHE A 65 -14.05 14.14 -12.58
N GLU A 66 -15.34 14.25 -12.92
CA GLU A 66 -15.97 13.35 -13.91
C GLU A 66 -15.26 13.39 -15.27
N ARG A 67 -14.87 14.59 -15.71
CA ARG A 67 -14.21 14.78 -17.00
C ARG A 67 -12.88 14.02 -17.08
N TYR A 68 -12.06 14.08 -16.03
CA TYR A 68 -10.75 13.42 -15.99
C TYR A 68 -10.82 11.95 -15.54
N TYR A 69 -11.80 11.59 -14.71
CA TYR A 69 -12.00 10.24 -14.24
C TYR A 69 -12.59 9.32 -15.32
N ALA A 70 -13.52 9.81 -16.15
CA ALA A 70 -14.21 8.96 -17.12
C ALA A 70 -13.27 8.22 -18.11
N PRO A 71 -12.21 8.87 -18.67
CA PRO A 71 -11.22 8.17 -19.49
C PRO A 71 -10.42 7.11 -18.71
N LEU A 72 -10.09 7.37 -17.44
CA LEU A 72 -9.38 6.42 -16.59
C LEU A 72 -10.27 5.19 -16.31
N HIS A 73 -11.54 5.43 -15.96
CA HIS A 73 -12.54 4.37 -15.79
C HIS A 73 -12.69 3.52 -17.06
N ALA A 74 -12.75 4.16 -18.23
CA ALA A 74 -12.82 3.45 -19.51
C ALA A 74 -11.59 2.56 -19.75
N LEU A 75 -10.39 3.06 -19.46
CA LEU A 75 -9.15 2.30 -19.58
C LEU A 75 -9.13 1.07 -18.65
N ILE A 76 -9.48 1.25 -17.37
CA ILE A 76 -9.56 0.16 -16.38
C ILE A 76 -10.48 -0.94 -16.89
N LYS A 77 -11.66 -0.56 -17.40
CA LYS A 77 -12.66 -1.49 -17.93
C LYS A 77 -12.20 -2.18 -19.21
N GLU A 78 -11.65 -1.44 -20.16
CA GLU A 78 -11.19 -1.96 -21.46
C GLU A 78 -10.04 -2.96 -21.29
N ARG A 79 -9.13 -2.70 -20.34
CA ARG A 79 -7.94 -3.52 -20.11
C ARG A 79 -8.11 -4.54 -18.99
N HIS A 80 -9.30 -4.62 -18.40
CA HIS A 80 -9.63 -5.55 -17.33
C HIS A 80 -8.60 -5.55 -16.20
N LEU A 81 -8.16 -4.35 -15.78
CA LEU A 81 -7.21 -4.25 -14.67
C LEU A 81 -7.87 -4.77 -13.39
N ASP A 82 -7.15 -5.58 -12.62
CA ASP A 82 -7.62 -6.11 -11.33
C ASP A 82 -7.65 -5.05 -10.23
N GLY A 83 -6.96 -3.92 -10.44
CA GLY A 83 -6.83 -2.86 -9.46
C GLY A 83 -6.07 -1.64 -9.94
N MET A 84 -6.00 -0.64 -9.07
CA MET A 84 -5.24 0.59 -9.26
C MET A 84 -4.43 0.91 -8.01
N ASP A 85 -3.14 1.13 -8.21
CA ASP A 85 -2.26 1.75 -7.23
C ASP A 85 -2.29 3.28 -7.44
N LEU A 86 -2.61 4.01 -6.38
CA LEU A 86 -2.67 5.47 -6.39
C LEU A 86 -1.35 6.00 -5.80
N ASP A 87 -0.37 6.21 -6.67
CA ASP A 87 0.97 6.67 -6.31
C ASP A 87 1.02 8.21 -6.28
N VAL A 88 0.52 8.78 -5.18
CA VAL A 88 0.30 10.22 -5.02
C VAL A 88 1.60 10.94 -4.63
N GLU A 89 2.37 11.38 -5.62
CA GLU A 89 3.62 12.16 -5.43
C GLU A 89 3.45 13.68 -5.68
N GLU A 90 2.26 14.18 -5.39
CA GLU A 90 1.90 15.59 -5.41
C GLU A 90 0.83 15.90 -4.35
N GLU A 91 0.70 17.17 -3.98
CA GLU A 91 -0.32 17.60 -3.03
C GLU A 91 -1.73 17.29 -3.56
N MET A 92 -2.49 16.50 -2.80
CA MET A 92 -3.89 16.19 -3.04
C MET A 92 -4.68 16.33 -1.74
N SER A 93 -5.89 16.88 -1.81
CA SER A 93 -6.75 16.99 -0.63
C SER A 93 -7.21 15.60 -0.15
N LEU A 94 -7.44 15.47 1.16
CA LEU A 94 -8.01 14.26 1.75
C LEU A 94 -9.38 13.92 1.13
N ASN A 95 -10.21 14.94 0.88
CA ASN A 95 -11.52 14.77 0.24
C ASN A 95 -11.38 14.25 -1.20
N GLY A 96 -10.38 14.72 -1.94
CA GLY A 96 -10.11 14.29 -3.31
C GLY A 96 -9.74 12.80 -3.38
N ILE A 97 -8.79 12.36 -2.54
CA ILE A 97 -8.39 10.95 -2.52
C ILE A 97 -9.52 10.05 -2.03
N ILE A 98 -10.29 10.47 -1.02
CA ILE A 98 -11.49 9.75 -0.56
C ILE A 98 -12.50 9.63 -1.70
N ARG A 99 -12.79 10.71 -2.43
CA ARG A 99 -13.71 10.69 -3.57
C ARG A 99 -13.24 9.71 -4.65
N LEU A 100 -11.95 9.67 -4.95
CA LEU A 100 -11.39 8.75 -5.94
C LEU A 100 -11.53 7.29 -5.50
N ILE A 101 -11.20 6.98 -4.23
CA ILE A 101 -11.35 5.64 -3.67
C ILE A 101 -12.81 5.19 -3.67
N ASP A 102 -13.72 6.05 -3.19
CA ASP A 102 -15.16 5.79 -3.16
C ASP A 102 -15.70 5.52 -4.57
N ARG A 103 -15.26 6.31 -5.55
CA ARG A 103 -15.69 6.14 -6.93
C ARG A 103 -15.16 4.86 -7.55
N LEU A 104 -13.88 4.53 -7.37
CA LEU A 104 -13.31 3.26 -7.84
C LEU A 104 -14.03 2.06 -7.21
N ARG A 105 -14.33 2.13 -5.91
CA ARG A 105 -15.04 1.07 -5.20
C ARG A 105 -16.48 0.91 -5.70
N ALA A 106 -17.18 2.02 -5.94
CA ALA A 106 -18.54 2.02 -6.47
C ALA A 106 -18.61 1.44 -7.89
N ASP A 107 -17.68 1.80 -8.76
CA ASP A 107 -17.73 1.43 -10.18
C ASP A 107 -17.21 0.00 -10.43
N PHE A 108 -16.22 -0.46 -9.66
CA PHE A 108 -15.55 -1.75 -9.89
C PHE A 108 -15.81 -2.82 -8.81
N GLY A 109 -16.57 -2.48 -7.76
CA GLY A 109 -16.97 -3.41 -6.71
C GLY A 109 -15.86 -3.75 -5.73
N SER A 110 -16.18 -4.55 -4.70
CA SER A 110 -15.28 -4.88 -3.57
C SER A 110 -14.06 -5.74 -3.95
N SER A 111 -14.09 -6.44 -5.08
CA SER A 111 -12.95 -7.24 -5.55
C SER A 111 -11.85 -6.42 -6.23
N PHE A 112 -12.14 -5.18 -6.63
CA PHE A 112 -11.16 -4.29 -7.25
C PHE A 112 -10.09 -3.89 -6.24
N ILE A 113 -8.83 -4.11 -6.57
CA ILE A 113 -7.73 -3.86 -5.63
C ILE A 113 -7.39 -2.37 -5.68
N ILE A 114 -7.44 -1.70 -4.54
CA ILE A 114 -7.03 -0.31 -4.41
C ILE A 114 -5.86 -0.27 -3.44
N THR A 115 -4.73 0.25 -3.89
CA THR A 115 -3.52 0.42 -3.07
C THR A 115 -3.04 1.85 -3.19
N LEU A 116 -2.17 2.26 -2.27
CA LEU A 116 -1.46 3.53 -2.34
C LEU A 116 0.03 3.27 -2.12
N ALA A 117 0.89 4.19 -2.54
CA ALA A 117 2.35 4.07 -2.39
C ALA A 117 2.94 5.18 -1.50
N PRO A 118 2.56 5.26 -0.20
CA PRO A 118 3.12 6.28 0.70
C PRO A 118 4.63 6.12 0.83
N VAL A 119 5.34 7.23 0.93
CA VAL A 119 6.72 7.24 1.44
C VAL A 119 6.75 6.77 2.90
N ALA A 120 7.75 5.98 3.33
CA ALA A 120 7.70 5.31 4.63
C ALA A 120 7.57 6.28 5.83
N THR A 121 8.20 7.45 5.76
CA THR A 121 8.03 8.49 6.79
C THR A 121 6.59 8.99 6.94
N ALA A 122 5.78 8.98 5.87
CA ALA A 122 4.40 9.47 5.92
C ALA A 122 3.50 8.61 6.81
N LEU A 123 3.92 7.38 7.12
CA LEU A 123 3.24 6.47 8.05
C LEU A 123 3.59 6.74 9.53
N VAL A 124 4.61 7.56 9.80
CA VAL A 124 5.09 7.86 11.16
C VAL A 124 4.86 9.33 11.51
N ASP A 125 5.14 10.21 10.56
CA ASP A 125 4.97 11.66 10.67
C ASP A 125 4.31 12.18 9.40
N PHE A 126 3.05 12.58 9.51
CA PHE A 126 2.25 13.07 8.37
C PHE A 126 2.87 14.31 7.70
N THR A 127 3.75 15.05 8.37
CA THR A 127 4.45 16.21 7.79
C THR A 127 5.64 15.81 6.90
N LYS A 128 6.07 14.54 6.97
CA LYS A 128 7.14 13.95 6.14
C LYS A 128 6.52 13.13 5.01
N ASN A 129 5.77 13.81 4.16
CA ASN A 129 4.90 13.25 3.15
C ASN A 129 5.04 14.02 1.84
N ILE A 130 4.64 13.38 0.73
CA ILE A 130 4.60 13.96 -0.63
C ILE A 130 3.19 13.99 -1.23
N SER A 131 2.20 13.40 -0.57
CA SER A 131 0.82 13.28 -1.06
C SER A 131 -0.12 14.40 -0.58
N GLY A 132 0.35 15.26 0.33
CA GLY A 132 -0.45 16.31 0.97
C GLY A 132 -1.39 15.83 2.07
N PHE A 133 -2.31 14.90 1.76
CA PHE A 133 -3.24 14.36 2.75
C PHE A 133 -2.57 13.47 3.80
N ASN A 134 -3.16 13.38 4.99
CA ASN A 134 -2.70 12.53 6.08
C ASN A 134 -3.12 11.06 5.85
N TYR A 135 -2.15 10.15 5.75
CA TYR A 135 -2.42 8.71 5.57
C TYR A 135 -3.11 8.07 6.78
N GLU A 136 -2.86 8.55 8.01
CA GLU A 136 -3.54 8.03 9.21
C GLU A 136 -5.04 8.34 9.17
N GLU A 137 -5.40 9.57 8.79
CA GLU A 137 -6.81 9.97 8.60
C GLU A 137 -7.45 9.17 7.47
N LEU A 138 -6.73 8.96 6.37
CA LEU A 138 -7.21 8.14 5.26
C LEU A 138 -7.48 6.68 5.69
N GLU A 139 -6.60 6.08 6.49
CA GLU A 139 -6.79 4.71 7.00
C GLU A 139 -8.01 4.63 7.92
N VAL A 140 -8.21 5.61 8.81
CA VAL A 140 -9.40 5.67 9.67
C VAL A 140 -10.68 5.77 8.84
N MET A 141 -10.67 6.58 7.77
CA MET A 141 -11.89 6.86 7.00
C MET A 141 -12.19 5.81 5.92
N ARG A 142 -11.16 5.23 5.29
CA ARG A 142 -11.29 4.35 4.10
C ARG A 142 -10.37 3.12 4.12
N GLY A 143 -9.76 2.80 5.26
CA GLY A 143 -8.85 1.65 5.37
C GLY A 143 -9.48 0.32 4.95
N LYS A 144 -10.79 0.13 5.15
CA LYS A 144 -11.52 -1.07 4.69
C LYS A 144 -11.57 -1.22 3.15
N ASP A 145 -11.44 -0.12 2.42
CA ASP A 145 -11.51 -0.08 0.96
C ASP A 145 -10.10 -0.11 0.33
N ILE A 146 -9.05 0.03 1.14
CA ILE A 146 -7.65 -0.01 0.75
C ILE A 146 -7.08 -1.39 1.10
N ALA A 147 -6.57 -2.10 0.10
CA ALA A 147 -6.08 -3.45 0.27
C ALA A 147 -4.75 -3.49 1.03
N TRP A 148 -3.80 -2.63 0.67
CA TRP A 148 -2.51 -2.44 1.35
C TRP A 148 -1.82 -1.14 0.88
N TYR A 149 -0.67 -0.84 1.48
CA TYR A 149 0.20 0.27 1.17
C TYR A 149 1.55 -0.24 0.65
N ASN A 150 1.90 0.12 -0.58
CA ASN A 150 3.22 -0.12 -1.19
C ASN A 150 4.23 0.91 -0.65
N THR A 151 4.55 0.80 0.63
CA THR A 151 5.33 1.79 1.37
C THR A 151 6.75 1.92 0.83
N GLN A 152 7.20 3.12 0.46
CA GLN A 152 8.50 3.34 -0.17
C GLN A 152 9.62 3.49 0.88
N TRP A 153 10.50 2.49 1.00
CA TRP A 153 11.65 2.46 1.94
C TRP A 153 12.96 2.86 1.28
N TYR A 154 12.93 3.90 0.45
CA TYR A 154 14.05 4.37 -0.36
C TYR A 154 13.96 5.89 -0.58
N CYS A 155 14.86 6.45 -1.38
CA CYS A 155 14.91 7.88 -1.70
C CYS A 155 14.98 8.84 -0.49
N GLY A 156 15.53 8.36 0.63
CA GLY A 156 15.64 9.13 1.89
C GLY A 156 14.38 9.14 2.75
N TRP A 157 13.33 8.44 2.32
CA TRP A 157 12.07 8.33 3.05
C TRP A 157 11.98 7.10 3.96
N GLY A 158 12.98 6.23 3.91
CA GLY A 158 13.10 5.07 4.77
C GLY A 158 14.34 4.27 4.39
N ASP A 159 14.73 3.37 5.28
CA ASP A 159 15.82 2.41 5.07
C ASP A 159 15.41 1.09 5.71
N PHE A 160 15.10 0.10 4.86
CA PHE A 160 14.65 -1.20 5.34
C PHE A 160 15.78 -2.05 5.95
N SER A 161 17.06 -1.67 5.80
CA SER A 161 18.16 -2.32 6.53
C SER A 161 18.18 -1.93 8.02
N ASN A 162 17.42 -0.89 8.39
CA ASN A 162 17.26 -0.43 9.76
C ASN A 162 15.80 -0.63 10.24
N PRO A 163 15.55 -1.50 11.24
CA PRO A 163 14.20 -1.82 11.66
C PRO A 163 13.51 -0.66 12.40
N ILE A 164 14.22 0.36 12.88
CA ILE A 164 13.66 1.39 13.76
C ILE A 164 12.43 2.07 13.15
N LEU A 165 12.52 2.53 11.90
CA LEU A 165 11.39 3.21 11.26
C LEU A 165 10.21 2.24 11.05
N PHE A 166 10.48 0.98 10.72
CA PHE A 166 9.46 -0.06 10.67
C PHE A 166 8.79 -0.25 12.04
N GLU A 167 9.56 -0.36 13.11
CA GLU A 167 9.04 -0.49 14.47
C GLU A 167 8.15 0.70 14.86
N TRP A 168 8.49 1.92 14.42
CA TRP A 168 7.62 3.09 14.59
C TRP A 168 6.30 2.98 13.83
N THR A 169 6.29 2.43 12.60
CA THR A 169 5.02 2.16 11.90
C THR A 169 4.16 1.16 12.67
N VAL A 170 4.77 0.12 13.27
CA VAL A 170 4.03 -0.83 14.12
C VAL A 170 3.51 -0.15 15.38
N PHE A 171 4.32 0.69 16.03
CA PHE A 171 3.94 1.44 17.23
C PHE A 171 2.78 2.41 16.97
N LYS A 172 2.73 3.01 15.78
CA LYS A 172 1.62 3.87 15.33
C LYS A 172 0.33 3.10 15.07
N GLY A 173 0.36 1.76 15.10
CA GLY A 173 -0.83 0.91 15.03
C GLY A 173 -1.23 0.52 13.60
N TRP A 174 -0.33 0.66 12.62
CA TRP A 174 -0.62 0.25 11.24
C TRP A 174 -0.88 -1.25 11.14
N PRO A 175 -1.92 -1.69 10.40
CA PRO A 175 -2.18 -3.11 10.17
C PRO A 175 -1.02 -3.74 9.40
N LEU A 176 -0.33 -4.71 10.02
CA LEU A 176 0.88 -5.30 9.44
C LEU A 176 0.63 -6.00 8.11
N ASP A 177 -0.54 -6.62 7.94
CA ASP A 177 -0.97 -7.26 6.69
C ASP A 177 -1.17 -6.27 5.54
N LYS A 178 -1.34 -4.98 5.86
CA LYS A 178 -1.42 -3.89 4.89
C LYS A 178 -0.11 -3.17 4.64
N LEU A 179 0.97 -3.51 5.35
CA LEU A 179 2.28 -2.91 5.14
C LEU A 179 3.10 -3.74 4.14
N VAL A 180 3.21 -3.26 2.91
CA VAL A 180 4.12 -3.81 1.90
C VAL A 180 5.39 -2.97 1.86
N VAL A 181 6.55 -3.63 1.95
CA VAL A 181 7.86 -2.99 1.91
C VAL A 181 8.31 -2.81 0.46
N GLY A 182 8.20 -1.60 -0.05
CA GLY A 182 8.71 -1.17 -1.36
C GLY A 182 10.21 -0.87 -1.31
N LEU A 183 10.97 -1.50 -2.23
CA LEU A 183 12.42 -1.39 -2.35
C LEU A 183 12.81 -1.04 -3.78
N VAL A 184 13.85 -0.23 -3.98
CA VAL A 184 14.47 -0.14 -5.29
C VAL A 184 15.22 -1.43 -5.61
N THR A 185 15.01 -1.97 -6.81
CA THR A 185 15.59 -3.27 -7.24
C THR A 185 17.00 -3.13 -7.84
N SER A 186 17.41 -1.89 -8.11
CA SER A 186 18.70 -1.50 -8.64
C SER A 186 19.04 -0.09 -8.13
N PRO A 187 20.32 0.23 -7.86
CA PRO A 187 20.72 1.60 -7.51
C PRO A 187 20.45 2.62 -8.62
N ALA A 188 20.19 2.17 -9.85
CA ALA A 188 19.78 3.04 -10.95
C ALA A 188 18.34 3.57 -10.82
N ASN A 189 17.49 2.93 -10.00
CA ASN A 189 16.07 3.27 -9.89
C ASN A 189 15.77 4.26 -8.76
N GLY A 190 16.78 4.63 -7.96
CA GLY A 190 16.67 5.55 -6.84
C GLY A 190 17.76 5.35 -5.80
N SER A 191 17.93 6.32 -4.90
CA SER A 191 18.85 6.18 -3.78
C SER A 191 18.26 5.28 -2.68
N GLY A 192 19.11 4.77 -1.79
CA GLY A 192 18.66 3.86 -0.72
C GLY A 192 18.55 2.39 -1.15
N PHE A 193 19.20 2.00 -2.25
CA PHE A 193 19.35 0.58 -2.60
C PHE A 193 20.08 -0.19 -1.50
N ILE A 194 19.52 -1.33 -1.11
CA ILE A 194 20.12 -2.28 -0.15
C ILE A 194 20.28 -3.65 -0.80
N SER A 195 21.31 -4.40 -0.40
CA SER A 195 21.58 -5.72 -0.95
C SER A 195 20.51 -6.74 -0.53
N MET A 196 20.33 -7.79 -1.33
CA MET A 196 19.41 -8.89 -1.01
C MET A 196 19.72 -9.56 0.34
N ASP A 197 20.99 -9.60 0.74
CA ASP A 197 21.42 -10.13 2.04
C ASP A 197 20.91 -9.27 3.20
N LEU A 198 21.00 -7.94 3.09
CA LEU A 198 20.48 -7.02 4.10
C LEU A 198 18.95 -7.08 4.16
N VAL A 199 18.28 -7.16 3.02
CA VAL A 199 16.83 -7.42 2.98
C VAL A 199 16.50 -8.71 3.72
N GLY A 200 17.22 -9.80 3.46
CA GLY A 200 17.01 -11.08 4.14
C GLY A 200 17.19 -11.01 5.66
N GLN A 201 18.18 -10.26 6.14
CA GLN A 201 18.39 -10.04 7.58
C GLN A 201 17.20 -9.30 8.21
N SER A 202 16.75 -8.21 7.60
CA SER A 202 15.58 -7.46 8.08
C SER A 202 14.30 -8.28 8.03
N LEU A 203 14.06 -9.03 6.95
CA LEU A 203 12.92 -9.95 6.83
C LEU A 203 12.93 -11.00 7.94
N THR A 204 14.09 -11.58 8.23
CA THR A 204 14.25 -12.56 9.31
C THR A 204 13.88 -11.96 10.66
N LEU A 205 14.46 -10.79 10.97
CA LEU A 205 14.24 -10.10 12.24
C LEU A 205 12.77 -9.72 12.44
N LEU A 206 12.16 -9.06 11.45
CA LEU A 206 10.80 -8.56 11.53
C LEU A 206 9.78 -9.71 11.54
N THR A 207 9.99 -10.76 10.76
CA THR A 207 9.09 -11.92 10.78
C THR A 207 9.19 -12.67 12.11
N ALA A 208 10.39 -12.81 12.68
CA ALA A 208 10.56 -13.43 14.00
C ALA A 208 9.86 -12.63 15.12
N ARG A 209 9.83 -11.30 15.02
CA ARG A 209 9.21 -10.42 16.01
C ARG A 209 7.69 -10.29 15.85
N TYR A 210 7.21 -10.18 14.62
CA TYR A 210 5.82 -9.80 14.33
C TYR A 210 4.99 -10.90 13.66
N GLY A 211 5.58 -12.05 13.32
CA GLY A 211 4.90 -13.18 12.69
C GLY A 211 4.63 -13.02 11.19
N GLY A 212 4.88 -11.83 10.63
CA GLY A 212 4.74 -11.50 9.21
C GLY A 212 4.23 -10.07 8.99
N PHE A 213 4.16 -9.66 7.73
CA PHE A 213 3.57 -8.40 7.26
C PHE A 213 3.19 -8.54 5.78
N GLY A 214 2.59 -7.51 5.19
CA GLY A 214 1.93 -7.54 3.88
C GLY A 214 2.78 -8.00 2.71
N GLY A 215 4.11 -7.88 2.80
CA GLY A 215 5.05 -8.45 1.83
C GLY A 215 6.04 -7.43 1.27
N VAL A 216 6.51 -7.64 0.04
CA VAL A 216 7.52 -6.79 -0.60
C VAL A 216 7.07 -6.34 -1.99
N MET A 217 7.48 -5.13 -2.38
CA MET A 217 7.31 -4.54 -3.70
C MET A 217 8.69 -4.13 -4.24
N GLY A 218 8.92 -4.27 -5.54
CA GLY A 218 10.18 -3.92 -6.19
C GLY A 218 10.00 -2.84 -7.25
N TRP A 219 10.68 -1.70 -7.07
CA TRP A 219 10.78 -0.60 -8.03
C TRP A 219 12.13 -0.64 -8.78
N GLU A 220 12.23 -1.13 -10.01
CA GLU A 220 11.20 -1.76 -10.85
C GLU A 220 11.77 -3.01 -11.56
N TYR A 221 10.96 -3.72 -12.35
CA TYR A 221 11.32 -5.04 -12.87
C TYR A 221 12.55 -5.06 -13.77
N PHE A 222 12.58 -4.26 -14.84
CA PHE A 222 13.38 -4.54 -16.05
C PHE A 222 14.90 -4.65 -15.84
N ASN A 223 15.47 -3.99 -14.82
CA ASN A 223 16.90 -3.96 -14.53
C ASN A 223 17.24 -4.51 -13.13
N SER A 224 16.33 -5.30 -12.54
CA SER A 224 16.47 -5.77 -11.16
C SER A 224 17.73 -6.60 -10.94
N LEU A 225 18.51 -6.25 -9.91
CA LEU A 225 19.67 -7.04 -9.49
C LEU A 225 19.22 -8.29 -8.71
N PRO A 226 19.98 -9.40 -8.75
CA PRO A 226 21.35 -9.54 -9.28
C PRO A 226 21.45 -9.76 -10.78
N GLY A 227 20.35 -10.13 -11.45
CA GLY A 227 20.38 -10.50 -12.86
C GLY A 227 20.48 -9.34 -13.85
N GLY A 228 20.21 -8.12 -13.39
CA GLY A 228 20.20 -6.91 -14.23
C GLY A 228 19.21 -7.04 -15.38
N GLU A 229 19.45 -6.33 -16.48
CA GLU A 229 18.60 -6.39 -17.67
C GLU A 229 18.54 -7.76 -18.34
N ALA A 230 19.59 -8.58 -18.18
CA ALA A 230 19.65 -9.90 -18.80
C ALA A 230 18.73 -10.92 -18.11
N ARG A 231 18.59 -10.82 -16.78
CA ARG A 231 17.80 -11.78 -15.97
C ARG A 231 17.04 -11.08 -14.84
N PRO A 232 16.19 -10.09 -15.11
CA PRO A 232 15.54 -9.27 -14.08
C PRO A 232 14.65 -10.09 -13.12
N TRP A 233 14.13 -11.23 -13.58
CA TRP A 233 13.31 -12.13 -12.76
C TRP A 233 14.06 -12.77 -11.58
N GLU A 234 15.40 -12.74 -11.55
CA GLU A 234 16.19 -13.30 -10.45
C GLU A 234 15.93 -12.57 -9.12
N TRP A 235 15.59 -11.28 -9.16
CA TRP A 235 15.18 -10.55 -7.96
C TRP A 235 13.93 -11.17 -7.33
N ALA A 236 12.90 -11.41 -8.15
CA ALA A 236 11.65 -12.01 -7.69
C ALA A 236 11.84 -13.45 -7.20
N GLN A 237 12.74 -14.23 -7.82
CA GLN A 237 13.12 -15.56 -7.34
C GLN A 237 13.78 -15.49 -5.96
N GLY A 238 14.73 -14.57 -5.78
CA GLY A 238 15.40 -14.34 -4.49
C GLY A 238 14.42 -13.93 -3.39
N MET A 239 13.56 -12.95 -3.66
CA MET A 239 12.53 -12.50 -2.72
C MET A 239 11.55 -13.63 -2.37
N THR A 240 11.13 -14.43 -3.34
CA THR A 240 10.28 -15.60 -3.09
C THR A 240 10.94 -16.59 -2.13
N GLN A 241 12.24 -16.85 -2.28
CA GLN A 241 12.96 -17.74 -1.38
C GLN A 241 13.07 -17.18 0.03
N LEU A 242 13.36 -15.88 0.18
CA LEU A 242 13.41 -15.22 1.48
C LEU A 242 12.04 -15.27 2.17
N MET A 243 10.99 -14.82 1.49
CA MET A 243 9.64 -14.78 2.06
C MET A 243 9.12 -16.16 2.44
N ARG A 244 9.31 -17.19 1.58
CA ARG A 244 8.85 -18.56 1.89
C ARG A 244 9.57 -19.18 3.08
N LYS A 245 10.89 -18.98 3.21
CA LYS A 245 11.65 -19.46 4.39
C LYS A 245 11.05 -18.92 5.68
N HIS A 246 10.59 -17.68 5.67
CA HIS A 246 9.97 -17.04 6.83
C HIS A 246 8.50 -17.43 7.03
N SER A 247 7.74 -17.71 5.97
CA SER A 247 6.37 -18.24 6.08
C SER A 247 6.32 -19.67 6.62
N THR A 248 7.33 -20.51 6.34
CA THR A 248 7.36 -21.91 6.81
C THR A 248 7.83 -22.08 8.26
N GLY A 249 8.33 -21.00 8.90
CA GLY A 249 8.73 -21.00 10.31
C GLY A 249 7.56 -20.83 11.30
N THR A 250 6.39 -20.40 10.81
CA THR A 250 5.24 -20.05 11.66
C THR A 250 4.27 -21.21 11.78
N THR A 251 4.72 -22.35 12.31
CA THR A 251 3.84 -23.12 13.20
C THR A 251 4.08 -22.61 14.61
N ALA A 252 3.65 -21.38 14.88
CA ALA A 252 3.54 -20.91 16.25
C ALA A 252 2.54 -21.85 16.94
N LYS A 253 3.05 -22.83 17.69
CA LYS A 253 2.26 -23.58 18.65
C LYS A 253 1.62 -22.52 19.54
N LYS A 254 0.32 -22.27 19.37
CA LYS A 254 -0.50 -21.63 20.42
C LYS A 254 -0.25 -22.46 21.67
N LYS A 255 0.56 -21.94 22.58
CA LYS A 255 0.59 -22.45 23.96
C LYS A 255 -0.78 -22.09 24.52
N VAL A 256 -1.71 -23.03 24.39
CA VAL A 256 -2.90 -23.03 25.22
C VAL A 256 -2.37 -23.27 26.63
N VAL A 257 -2.39 -22.22 27.45
CA VAL A 257 -2.26 -22.39 28.88
C VAL A 257 -3.60 -22.96 29.32
N GLU A 258 -3.66 -24.26 29.56
CA GLU A 258 -4.76 -24.86 30.30
C GLU A 258 -4.72 -24.27 31.71
N ILE A 259 -5.69 -23.40 32.01
CA ILE A 259 -5.93 -22.95 33.36
C ILE A 259 -6.72 -24.08 34.03
N ASP A 260 -6.04 -24.80 34.91
CA ASP A 260 -6.62 -25.67 35.94
C ASP A 260 -7.80 -24.94 36.61
N GLY A 261 -8.99 -25.51 36.41
CA GLY A 261 -10.24 -25.04 36.98
C GLY A 261 -10.35 -25.36 38.46
N SER A 262 -9.73 -24.57 39.32
CA SER A 262 -10.22 -24.36 40.69
C SER A 262 -9.80 -22.99 41.24
N TRP A 263 -10.51 -21.92 40.85
CA TRP A 263 -10.43 -20.64 41.55
C TRP A 263 -11.85 -20.16 41.87
N HIS A 264 -12.25 -20.30 43.14
CA HIS A 264 -13.44 -19.64 43.66
C HIS A 264 -13.16 -18.13 43.76
N ALA A 265 -13.74 -17.35 42.84
CA ALA A 265 -13.71 -15.91 42.92
C ALA A 265 -14.62 -15.44 44.07
N HIS A 266 -14.04 -14.79 45.08
CA HIS A 266 -14.81 -14.04 46.08
C HIS A 266 -15.32 -12.75 45.45
N VAL A 267 -16.64 -12.65 45.28
CA VAL A 267 -17.31 -11.42 44.85
C VAL A 267 -17.35 -10.44 46.04
N PRO A 268 -16.88 -9.19 45.90
CA PRO A 268 -17.03 -8.18 46.94
C PRO A 268 -18.51 -7.82 47.16
N LYS A 269 -18.90 -7.57 48.42
CA LYS A 269 -20.26 -7.18 48.79
C LYS A 269 -20.61 -5.77 48.28
N ASP A 270 -21.91 -5.57 48.07
CA ASP A 270 -22.53 -4.39 47.48
C ASP A 270 -22.06 -3.05 48.06
N PHE A 271 -21.90 -2.08 47.17
CA PHE A 271 -21.43 -0.72 47.44
C PHE A 271 -22.61 0.15 47.89
N GLU A 272 -22.58 0.69 49.11
CA GLU A 272 -23.57 1.66 49.60
C GLU A 272 -23.29 3.05 49.00
N TYR A 273 -24.30 3.63 48.35
CA TYR A 273 -24.26 5.01 47.86
C TYR A 273 -24.64 5.98 48.98
N TYR A 274 -23.74 6.91 49.31
CA TYR A 274 -24.07 8.12 50.09
C TYR A 274 -24.76 9.12 49.17
N SER A 275 -25.98 9.54 49.51
CA SER A 275 -26.69 10.64 48.87
C SER A 275 -26.38 11.95 49.59
N ASP A 276 -25.84 12.93 48.86
CA ASP A 276 -25.67 14.29 49.36
C ASP A 276 -27.04 14.99 49.48
N GLU A 277 -27.39 15.39 50.69
CA GLU A 277 -28.49 16.30 50.99
C GLU A 277 -28.05 17.73 50.58
N SER A 278 -28.73 18.31 49.61
CA SER A 278 -28.70 19.75 49.37
C SER A 278 -29.97 20.38 49.94
N ASP A 279 -29.77 21.19 50.98
CA ASP A 279 -30.74 22.03 51.66
C ASP A 279 -31.58 22.88 50.70
N ALA A 280 -32.89 22.88 50.94
CA ALA A 280 -33.78 23.96 50.54
C ALA A 280 -34.73 24.23 51.72
N ASP A 281 -34.51 25.33 52.43
CA ASP A 281 -35.49 25.90 53.35
C ASP A 281 -35.53 27.43 53.22
N SER A 282 -36.77 27.91 53.10
CA SER A 282 -37.31 29.29 53.24
C SER A 282 -36.93 30.38 52.24
#